data_AF-A0A6P6VGN3-F1
#
_entry.id   AF-A0A6P6VGN3-F1
#
_cell.length_a   1.000
_cell.length_b   1.000
_cell.length_c   1.000
_cell.angle_alpha   90.00
_cell.angle_beta   90.00
_cell.angle_gamma   90.00
#
_symmetry.space_group_name_H-M   'P 1'
#
loop_
_entity.id
_entity.type
_entity.pdbx_description
1 polymer ?
#
loop_
_entity_poly.entity_id
_entity_poly.type
_entity_poly.pdbx_seq_one_letter_code
_entity_poly.pdbx_strand_id
1 'polypeptide(L)'
;MPSFEMGAMDAEAYPEPASEILKILWVVGTSRNHGQGSLWAKARATAFIALTHYEVVHIFRSIPDFRDVNLEFLFSETDPEVLRAVEGFESRIINHEYMNRRRYVNEQRVSKSNVEKLLDVFPQVVFPTGSKSRVRELPGAALFCLSFAPLDMINRGMLKDLEEVNAKFENALLEIASSLQLSRNILVALITLQSWKSFMQRWMKVQLMLLDAKAHSTVLDRTSKAANNILKIVRRISDECIPSSAENFALAIGALCSALPQSVHTVKSSASKFLLDWLFQYENECRQWSAAISLGLVSSCLHVTDCKQKYENIKALLEVLSISKNTLVKELVELDCFSCQDLLTRVDSECNPQLEKEHKRQK
;
A
#
# COMPACT_ATOMS: atom_id res chain seq x y z
N MET A 1 -3.91 -46.08 -1.67
CA MET A 1 -3.64 -44.70 -2.14
C MET A 1 -3.33 -44.56 -3.65
N PRO A 2 -2.80 -45.55 -4.39
CA PRO A 2 -2.55 -45.39 -5.85
C PRO A 2 -3.80 -45.23 -6.73
N SER A 3 -4.97 -45.71 -6.29
CA SER A 3 -6.18 -45.76 -7.12
C SER A 3 -6.87 -44.41 -7.34
N PHE A 4 -6.75 -43.47 -6.40
CA PHE A 4 -7.40 -42.16 -6.50
C PHE A 4 -6.58 -41.16 -7.33
N GLU A 5 -5.25 -41.29 -7.35
CA GLU A 5 -4.39 -40.50 -8.24
C GLU A 5 -4.63 -40.84 -9.71
N MET A 6 -4.82 -42.13 -10.03
CA MET A 6 -5.20 -42.54 -11.40
C MET A 6 -6.58 -42.02 -11.78
N GLY A 7 -7.56 -42.08 -10.86
CA GLY A 7 -8.90 -41.54 -11.10
C GLY A 7 -8.96 -40.02 -11.24
N ALA A 8 -8.02 -39.28 -10.66
CA ALA A 8 -7.89 -37.84 -10.85
C ALA A 8 -7.25 -37.47 -12.19
N MET A 9 -6.29 -38.27 -12.67
CA MET A 9 -5.68 -38.09 -14.01
C MET A 9 -6.67 -38.37 -15.14
N ASP A 10 -7.58 -39.33 -14.94
CA ASP A 10 -8.60 -39.70 -15.93
C ASP A 10 -9.85 -38.82 -15.90
N ALA A 11 -9.96 -37.89 -14.95
CA ALA A 11 -11.15 -37.04 -14.75
C ALA A 11 -11.43 -36.10 -15.93
N GLU A 12 -10.40 -35.73 -16.69
CA GLU A 12 -10.54 -34.93 -17.91
C GLU A 12 -11.04 -35.76 -19.10
N ALA A 13 -10.68 -37.05 -19.15
CA ALA A 13 -11.11 -37.98 -20.19
C ALA A 13 -12.52 -38.56 -19.94
N TYR A 14 -12.92 -38.72 -18.67
CA TYR A 14 -14.20 -39.29 -18.26
C TYR A 14 -14.92 -38.40 -17.23
N PRO A 15 -15.56 -37.30 -17.67
CA PRO A 15 -16.12 -36.30 -16.77
C PRO A 15 -17.35 -36.77 -15.98
N GLU A 16 -18.16 -37.68 -16.54
CA GLU A 16 -19.37 -38.20 -15.87
C GLU A 16 -19.04 -39.11 -14.67
N PRO A 17 -18.21 -40.18 -14.81
CA PRO A 17 -17.76 -40.98 -13.67
C PRO A 17 -17.00 -40.16 -12.63
N ALA A 18 -16.17 -39.20 -13.07
CA ALA A 18 -15.44 -38.32 -12.16
C ALA A 18 -16.39 -37.44 -11.32
N SER A 19 -17.49 -36.96 -11.91
CA SER A 19 -18.48 -36.17 -11.18
C SER A 19 -19.18 -36.98 -10.10
N GLU A 20 -19.52 -38.24 -10.37
CA GLU A 20 -20.11 -39.14 -9.37
C GLU A 20 -19.13 -39.43 -8.23
N ILE A 21 -17.87 -39.71 -8.54
CA ILE A 21 -16.83 -39.94 -7.52
C ILE A 21 -16.63 -38.70 -6.66
N LEU A 22 -16.57 -37.51 -7.25
CA LEU A 22 -16.45 -36.24 -6.51
C LEU A 22 -17.62 -36.01 -5.56
N LYS A 23 -18.86 -36.31 -5.99
CA LYS A 23 -20.05 -36.24 -5.14
C LYS A 23 -19.98 -37.24 -3.98
N ILE A 24 -19.55 -38.47 -4.24
CA ILE A 24 -19.38 -39.49 -3.19
C ILE A 24 -18.33 -39.05 -2.18
N LEU A 25 -17.16 -38.59 -2.63
CA LEU A 25 -16.10 -38.09 -1.76
C LEU A 25 -16.58 -36.91 -0.90
N TRP A 26 -17.34 -35.99 -1.50
CA TRP A 26 -17.93 -34.85 -0.78
C TRP A 26 -18.92 -35.29 0.30
N VAL A 27 -19.85 -36.20 -0.03
CA VAL A 27 -20.83 -36.73 0.92
C VAL A 27 -20.13 -37.47 2.06
N VAL A 28 -19.12 -38.29 1.76
CA VAL A 28 -18.34 -38.99 2.79
C VAL A 28 -17.61 -37.99 3.68
N GLY A 29 -16.92 -36.99 3.13
CA GLY A 29 -16.20 -35.97 3.91
C GLY A 29 -17.10 -35.16 4.85
N THR A 30 -18.30 -34.80 4.38
CA THR A 30 -19.24 -33.91 5.10
C THR A 30 -20.19 -34.64 6.06
N SER A 31 -20.35 -35.96 5.92
CA SER A 31 -21.28 -36.74 6.72
C SER A 31 -20.85 -36.91 8.20
N ARG A 32 -21.80 -36.67 9.12
CA ARG A 32 -21.61 -36.83 10.57
C ARG A 32 -22.26 -38.13 11.05
N ASN A 33 -21.53 -39.24 11.01
CA ASN A 33 -22.00 -40.49 11.61
C ASN A 33 -21.46 -40.65 13.04
N HIS A 34 -22.37 -40.67 14.01
CA HIS A 34 -22.05 -40.78 15.44
C HIS A 34 -21.69 -42.20 15.92
N GLY A 35 -21.76 -43.22 15.06
CA GLY A 35 -21.63 -44.63 15.46
C GLY A 35 -20.21 -45.21 15.49
N GLN A 36 -19.23 -44.60 14.81
CA GLN A 36 -17.86 -45.12 14.67
C GLN A 36 -16.79 -44.00 14.62
N GLY A 37 -16.76 -43.16 15.65
CA GLY A 37 -16.04 -41.87 15.65
C GLY A 37 -14.62 -41.86 15.05
N SER A 38 -13.72 -42.77 15.47
CA SER A 38 -12.31 -42.71 15.05
C SER A 38 -12.03 -43.27 13.65
N LEU A 39 -12.75 -44.31 13.20
CA LEU A 39 -12.61 -44.83 11.83
C LEU A 39 -13.35 -43.94 10.83
N TRP A 40 -14.45 -43.33 11.24
CA TRP A 40 -15.19 -42.38 10.42
C TRP A 40 -14.43 -41.08 10.21
N ALA A 41 -13.80 -40.52 11.25
CA ALA A 41 -12.93 -39.35 11.13
C ALA A 41 -11.80 -39.59 10.10
N LYS A 42 -11.17 -40.77 10.12
CA LYS A 42 -10.16 -41.17 9.13
C LYS A 42 -10.71 -41.27 7.71
N ALA A 43 -11.90 -41.85 7.54
CA ALA A 43 -12.55 -41.92 6.23
C ALA A 43 -12.84 -40.53 5.67
N ARG A 44 -13.32 -39.60 6.52
CA ARG A 44 -13.60 -38.21 6.18
C ARG A 44 -12.33 -37.44 5.80
N ALA A 45 -11.28 -37.56 6.61
CA ALA A 45 -9.98 -36.96 6.33
C ALA A 45 -9.40 -37.50 5.01
N THR A 46 -9.50 -38.81 4.77
CA THR A 46 -9.03 -39.44 3.52
C THR A 46 -9.84 -38.95 2.32
N ALA A 47 -11.14 -38.70 2.47
CA ALA A 47 -11.97 -38.14 1.41
C ALA A 47 -11.53 -36.72 1.00
N PHE A 48 -11.23 -35.85 1.98
CA PHE A 48 -10.68 -34.52 1.68
C PHE A 48 -9.28 -34.58 1.06
N ILE A 49 -8.43 -35.49 1.51
CA ILE A 49 -7.13 -35.75 0.88
C ILE A 49 -7.32 -36.25 -0.56
N ALA A 50 -8.31 -37.10 -0.83
CA ALA A 50 -8.60 -37.53 -2.21
C ALA A 50 -9.08 -36.35 -3.07
N LEU A 51 -9.93 -35.48 -2.53
CA LEU A 51 -10.41 -34.28 -3.23
C LEU A 51 -9.28 -33.32 -3.62
N THR A 52 -8.17 -33.26 -2.86
CA THR A 52 -7.02 -32.40 -3.23
C THR A 52 -6.33 -32.81 -4.53
N HIS A 53 -6.50 -34.06 -4.97
CA HIS A 53 -5.88 -34.57 -6.19
C HIS A 53 -6.66 -34.18 -7.46
N TYR A 54 -7.93 -33.79 -7.33
CA TYR A 54 -8.74 -33.37 -8.46
C TYR A 54 -8.54 -31.88 -8.76
N GLU A 55 -8.64 -31.51 -10.03
CA GLU A 55 -8.65 -30.10 -10.43
C GLU A 55 -9.90 -29.38 -9.91
N VAL A 56 -9.69 -28.19 -9.33
CA VAL A 56 -10.72 -27.41 -8.62
C VAL A 56 -11.91 -27.08 -9.54
N VAL A 57 -11.69 -26.97 -10.85
CA VAL A 57 -12.75 -26.74 -11.85
C VAL A 57 -13.76 -27.89 -11.88
N HIS A 58 -13.32 -29.14 -11.74
CA HIS A 58 -14.22 -30.29 -11.74
C HIS A 58 -15.03 -30.39 -10.45
N ILE A 59 -14.47 -29.91 -9.34
CA ILE A 59 -15.15 -29.85 -8.04
C ILE A 59 -16.30 -28.85 -8.10
N PHE A 60 -16.04 -27.63 -8.58
CA PHE A 60 -17.09 -26.61 -8.76
C PHE A 60 -18.20 -27.03 -9.73
N ARG A 61 -17.87 -27.84 -10.74
CA ARG A 61 -18.87 -28.35 -11.69
C ARG A 61 -19.70 -29.50 -11.14
N SER A 62 -19.12 -30.31 -10.26
CA SER A 62 -19.75 -31.55 -9.79
C SER A 62 -20.59 -31.36 -8.54
N ILE A 63 -20.24 -30.40 -7.69
CA ILE A 63 -20.92 -30.14 -6.42
C ILE A 63 -21.72 -28.84 -6.56
N PRO A 64 -23.06 -28.89 -6.51
CA PRO A 64 -23.89 -27.68 -6.54
C PRO A 64 -23.67 -26.86 -5.27
N ASP A 65 -23.71 -25.53 -5.41
CA ASP A 65 -23.56 -24.56 -4.31
C ASP A 65 -22.33 -24.79 -3.43
N PHE A 66 -21.27 -25.37 -4.00
CA PHE A 66 -20.07 -25.82 -3.29
C PHE A 66 -19.48 -24.74 -2.37
N ARG A 67 -19.47 -23.46 -2.78
CA ARG A 67 -18.91 -22.37 -1.98
C ARG A 67 -19.63 -22.23 -0.63
N ASP A 68 -20.95 -22.26 -0.65
CA ASP A 68 -21.77 -22.03 0.54
C ASP A 68 -21.73 -23.27 1.45
N VAL A 69 -21.88 -24.46 0.87
CA VAL A 69 -21.84 -25.73 1.62
C VAL A 69 -20.47 -25.98 2.23
N ASN A 70 -19.39 -25.61 1.54
CA ASN A 70 -18.03 -25.75 2.05
C ASN A 70 -17.73 -24.79 3.21
N LEU A 71 -18.20 -23.55 3.13
CA LEU A 71 -18.07 -22.58 4.23
C LEU A 71 -18.86 -23.05 5.45
N GLU A 72 -20.11 -23.45 5.27
CA GLU A 72 -20.93 -23.99 6.36
C GLU A 72 -20.26 -25.19 7.03
N PHE A 73 -19.69 -26.10 6.22
CA PHE A 73 -18.95 -27.24 6.73
C PHE A 73 -17.74 -26.81 7.58
N LEU A 74 -16.90 -25.89 7.08
CA LEU A 74 -15.71 -25.39 7.77
C LEU A 74 -16.04 -24.81 9.16
N PHE A 75 -17.12 -24.03 9.26
CA PHE A 75 -17.54 -23.43 10.55
C PHE A 75 -18.14 -24.44 11.51
N SER A 76 -18.62 -25.56 10.99
CA SER A 76 -19.32 -26.58 11.78
C SER A 76 -18.37 -27.69 12.28
N GLU A 77 -17.22 -27.90 11.64
CA GLU A 77 -16.31 -29.00 11.93
C GLU A 77 -15.54 -28.83 13.25
N THR A 78 -15.39 -29.93 13.98
CA THR A 78 -14.74 -29.96 15.31
C THR A 78 -13.63 -31.01 15.40
N ASP A 79 -13.57 -31.98 14.49
CA ASP A 79 -12.57 -33.03 14.49
C ASP A 79 -11.21 -32.52 13.96
N PRO A 80 -10.12 -32.62 14.74
CA PRO A 80 -8.82 -32.06 14.38
C PRO A 80 -8.12 -32.80 13.22
N GLU A 81 -8.41 -34.09 13.00
CA GLU A 81 -7.83 -34.87 11.90
C GLU A 81 -8.49 -34.46 10.57
N VAL A 82 -9.80 -34.25 10.58
CA VAL A 82 -10.55 -33.76 9.43
C VAL A 82 -10.20 -32.30 9.12
N LEU A 83 -10.10 -31.42 10.13
CA LEU A 83 -9.71 -30.02 9.93
C LEU A 83 -8.36 -29.87 9.24
N ARG A 84 -7.36 -30.70 9.58
CA ARG A 84 -6.05 -30.68 8.93
C ARG A 84 -6.12 -31.09 7.45
N ALA A 85 -6.97 -32.06 7.12
CA ALA A 85 -7.18 -32.48 5.74
C ALA A 85 -7.92 -31.38 4.93
N VAL A 86 -8.89 -30.72 5.55
CA VAL A 86 -9.62 -29.58 4.97
C VAL A 86 -8.70 -28.39 4.75
N GLU A 87 -7.77 -28.08 5.67
CA GLU A 87 -6.78 -27.02 5.49
C GLU A 87 -5.94 -27.21 4.21
N GLY A 88 -5.51 -28.44 3.94
CA GLY A 88 -4.79 -28.78 2.71
C GLY A 88 -5.64 -28.59 1.46
N PHE A 89 -6.92 -28.94 1.54
CA PHE A 89 -7.90 -28.76 0.47
C PHE A 89 -8.22 -27.28 0.20
N GLU A 90 -8.47 -26.48 1.23
CA GLU A 90 -8.67 -25.03 1.12
C GLU A 90 -7.45 -24.32 0.55
N SER A 91 -6.25 -24.71 1.00
CA SER A 91 -5.00 -24.18 0.45
C SER A 91 -4.91 -24.39 -1.07
N ARG A 92 -5.42 -25.51 -1.59
CA ARG A 92 -5.48 -25.78 -3.03
C ARG A 92 -6.51 -24.89 -3.74
N ILE A 93 -7.71 -24.72 -3.17
CA ILE A 93 -8.77 -23.86 -3.72
C ILE A 93 -8.30 -22.40 -3.77
N ILE A 94 -7.71 -21.90 -2.68
CA ILE A 94 -7.17 -20.53 -2.58
C ILE A 94 -6.08 -20.32 -3.63
N ASN A 95 -5.16 -21.28 -3.79
CA ASN A 95 -4.11 -21.19 -4.81
C ASN A 95 -4.69 -21.18 -6.24
N HIS A 96 -5.73 -21.96 -6.52
CA HIS A 96 -6.40 -21.95 -7.82
C HIS A 96 -7.07 -20.59 -8.11
N GLU A 97 -7.81 -20.04 -7.14
CA GLU A 97 -8.43 -18.71 -7.24
C GLU A 97 -7.37 -17.60 -7.40
N TYR A 98 -6.27 -17.67 -6.65
CA TYR A 98 -5.14 -16.74 -6.79
C TYR A 98 -4.53 -16.81 -8.20
N MET A 99 -4.31 -18.01 -8.74
CA MET A 99 -3.78 -18.19 -10.09
C MET A 99 -4.74 -17.68 -11.16
N ASN A 100 -6.05 -17.89 -11.01
CA ASN A 100 -7.07 -17.36 -11.93
C ASN A 100 -7.13 -15.83 -11.88
N ARG A 101 -7.12 -15.23 -10.69
CA ARG A 101 -7.05 -13.76 -10.54
C ARG A 101 -5.80 -13.19 -11.19
N ARG A 102 -4.65 -13.84 -11.02
CA ARG A 102 -3.38 -13.42 -11.64
C ARG A 102 -3.43 -13.54 -13.17
N ARG A 103 -4.02 -14.62 -13.71
CA ARG A 103 -4.23 -14.79 -15.16
C ARG A 103 -5.17 -13.72 -15.71
N TYR A 104 -6.30 -13.48 -15.04
CA TYR A 104 -7.25 -12.42 -15.42
C TYR A 104 -6.61 -11.02 -15.44
N VAL A 105 -5.82 -10.69 -14.41
CA VAL A 105 -5.07 -9.42 -14.36
C VAL A 105 -4.03 -9.33 -15.49
N ASN A 106 -3.38 -10.44 -15.83
CA ASN A 106 -2.42 -10.47 -16.94
C ASN A 106 -3.11 -10.41 -18.31
N GLU A 107 -4.28 -11.01 -18.49
CA GLU A 107 -5.09 -10.95 -19.71
C GLU A 107 -5.76 -9.58 -19.91
N GLN A 108 -6.21 -8.93 -18.84
CA GLN A 108 -6.65 -7.53 -18.87
C GLN A 108 -5.52 -6.59 -19.30
N ARG A 109 -4.26 -6.82 -18.87
CA ARG A 109 -3.11 -6.04 -19.36
C ARG A 109 -2.87 -6.19 -20.86
N VAL A 110 -3.28 -7.30 -21.48
CA VAL A 110 -3.11 -7.58 -22.92
C VAL A 110 -4.25 -6.96 -23.76
N SER A 111 -5.44 -6.79 -23.18
CA SER A 111 -6.56 -6.10 -23.80
C SER A 111 -6.82 -4.76 -23.10
N LYS A 112 -6.08 -3.70 -23.49
CA LYS A 112 -6.34 -2.34 -23.00
C LYS A 112 -7.83 -2.00 -23.19
N SER A 113 -8.59 -2.03 -22.10
CA SER A 113 -10.02 -1.78 -22.12
C SER A 113 -10.30 -0.37 -22.65
N ASN A 114 -11.48 -0.13 -23.23
CA ASN A 114 -11.84 1.22 -23.69
C ASN A 114 -11.80 2.25 -22.53
N VAL A 115 -11.97 1.79 -21.29
CA VAL A 115 -11.84 2.60 -20.07
C VAL A 115 -10.38 2.99 -19.83
N GLU A 116 -9.42 2.08 -19.96
CA GLU A 116 -7.99 2.41 -19.84
C GLU A 116 -7.53 3.37 -20.93
N LYS A 117 -8.02 3.20 -22.18
CA LYS A 117 -7.77 4.18 -23.26
C LYS A 117 -8.33 5.56 -22.92
N LEU A 118 -9.51 5.61 -22.30
CA LEU A 118 -10.08 6.87 -21.82
C LEU A 118 -9.22 7.47 -20.71
N LEU A 119 -8.73 6.67 -19.76
CA LEU A 119 -7.83 7.13 -18.70
C LEU A 119 -6.47 7.63 -19.21
N ASP A 120 -6.00 7.12 -20.36
CA ASP A 120 -4.77 7.61 -21.02
C ASP A 120 -4.99 8.98 -21.70
N VAL A 121 -6.18 9.22 -22.27
CA VAL A 121 -6.50 10.44 -23.06
C VAL A 121 -7.11 11.56 -22.21
N PHE A 122 -7.99 11.23 -21.27
CA PHE A 122 -8.76 12.19 -20.49
C PHE A 122 -7.88 13.21 -19.72
N PRO A 123 -6.78 12.82 -19.05
CA PRO A 123 -5.85 13.76 -18.44
C PRO A 123 -5.31 14.82 -19.40
N GLN A 124 -5.05 14.44 -20.66
CA GLN A 124 -4.48 15.33 -21.68
C GLN A 124 -5.51 16.36 -22.18
N VAL A 125 -6.79 15.99 -22.17
CA VAL A 125 -7.91 16.88 -22.52
C VAL A 125 -8.19 17.88 -21.39
N VAL A 126 -8.14 17.42 -20.15
CA VAL A 126 -8.38 18.27 -18.98
C VAL A 126 -7.22 19.25 -18.78
N PHE A 127 -5.98 18.78 -18.89
CA PHE A 127 -4.76 19.56 -18.74
C PHE A 127 -3.95 19.59 -20.04
N PRO A 128 -4.37 20.39 -21.04
CA PRO A 128 -3.58 20.56 -22.25
C PRO A 128 -2.23 21.23 -21.93
N THR A 129 -1.17 20.77 -22.60
CA THR A 129 0.18 21.28 -22.40
C THR A 129 0.22 22.80 -22.60
N GLY A 130 0.58 23.55 -21.54
CA GLY A 130 0.75 25.00 -21.57
C GLY A 130 -0.38 25.81 -20.91
N SER A 131 -1.51 25.21 -20.52
CA SER A 131 -2.57 25.95 -19.81
C SER A 131 -2.33 25.99 -18.29
N LYS A 132 -1.74 27.08 -17.79
CA LYS A 132 -1.56 27.30 -16.33
C LYS A 132 -2.89 27.53 -15.60
N SER A 133 -3.88 28.15 -16.25
CA SER A 133 -5.15 28.53 -15.61
C SER A 133 -5.93 27.33 -15.04
N ARG A 134 -5.92 26.19 -15.74
CA ARG A 134 -6.70 25.01 -15.35
C ARG A 134 -6.16 24.29 -14.12
N VAL A 135 -4.87 24.38 -13.84
CA VAL A 135 -4.27 23.81 -12.61
C VAL A 135 -4.84 24.52 -11.39
N ARG A 136 -5.02 25.84 -11.49
CA ARG A 136 -5.64 26.66 -10.43
C ARG A 136 -7.15 26.45 -10.31
N GLU A 137 -7.84 26.21 -11.42
CA GLU A 137 -9.29 25.94 -11.43
C GLU A 137 -9.65 24.56 -10.87
N LEU A 138 -8.81 23.56 -11.15
CA LEU A 138 -9.06 22.15 -10.79
C LEU A 138 -7.84 21.51 -10.09
N PRO A 139 -7.42 22.03 -8.92
CA PRO A 139 -6.19 21.58 -8.25
C PRO A 139 -6.24 20.11 -7.82
N GLY A 140 -7.39 19.62 -7.37
CA GLY A 140 -7.58 18.21 -7.02
C GLY A 140 -7.38 17.27 -8.21
N ALA A 141 -7.93 17.62 -9.38
CA ALA A 141 -7.72 16.84 -10.60
C ALA A 141 -6.26 16.94 -11.08
N ALA A 142 -5.61 18.09 -10.90
CA ALA A 142 -4.20 18.26 -11.24
C ALA A 142 -3.30 17.32 -10.41
N LEU A 143 -3.59 17.13 -9.12
CA LEU A 143 -2.88 16.16 -8.28
C LEU A 143 -3.00 14.71 -8.78
N PHE A 144 -4.07 14.36 -9.48
CA PHE A 144 -4.25 13.01 -10.03
C PHE A 144 -3.73 12.86 -11.46
N CYS A 145 -3.98 13.84 -12.33
CA CYS A 145 -3.88 13.69 -13.77
C CYS A 145 -2.75 14.49 -14.41
N LEU A 146 -2.17 15.47 -13.70
CA LEU A 146 -1.15 16.32 -14.29
C LEU A 146 0.11 15.50 -14.61
N SER A 147 0.48 15.51 -15.88
CA SER A 147 1.67 14.87 -16.40
C SER A 147 2.42 15.86 -17.29
N PHE A 148 3.67 16.15 -16.92
CA PHE A 148 4.55 17.03 -17.69
C PHE A 148 5.37 16.28 -18.75
N ALA A 149 5.21 14.97 -18.80
CA ALA A 149 5.99 14.11 -19.65
C ALA A 149 5.10 12.95 -20.12
N PRO A 150 4.42 13.09 -21.28
CA PRO A 150 3.88 11.92 -21.97
C PRO A 150 5.03 10.94 -22.16
N LEU A 151 4.81 9.68 -21.83
CA LEU A 151 5.81 8.61 -21.96
C LEU A 151 6.53 8.66 -23.33
N ASP A 152 5.82 9.10 -24.37
CA ASP A 152 6.27 9.24 -25.76
C ASP A 152 7.28 10.37 -26.03
N MET A 153 7.31 11.44 -25.23
CA MET A 153 8.34 12.50 -25.33
C MET A 153 9.62 12.11 -24.60
N ILE A 154 9.49 11.35 -23.50
CA ILE A 154 10.62 10.81 -22.74
C ILE A 154 11.35 9.74 -23.57
N ASN A 155 10.60 8.81 -24.17
CA ASN A 155 11.14 7.74 -25.01
C ASN A 155 11.83 8.25 -26.28
N ARG A 156 11.47 9.45 -26.75
CA ARG A 156 12.12 10.13 -27.89
C ARG A 156 13.34 10.97 -27.51
N GLY A 157 13.73 11.01 -26.23
CA GLY A 157 14.90 11.79 -25.78
C GLY A 157 14.74 13.31 -25.95
N MET A 158 13.51 13.80 -26.06
CA MET A 158 13.20 15.24 -26.23
C MET A 158 13.30 16.02 -24.91
N LEU A 159 13.11 15.34 -23.77
CA LEU A 159 13.30 15.92 -22.43
C LEU A 159 14.76 15.75 -22.00
N LYS A 160 15.58 16.76 -22.27
CA LYS A 160 17.03 16.71 -21.97
C LYS A 160 17.41 17.43 -20.68
N ASP A 161 16.57 18.35 -20.22
CA ASP A 161 16.90 19.20 -19.08
C ASP A 161 16.11 18.83 -17.82
N LEU A 162 16.85 18.46 -16.78
CA LEU A 162 16.31 18.13 -15.47
C LEU A 162 15.77 19.38 -14.76
N GLU A 163 16.40 20.53 -15.02
CA GLU A 163 16.03 21.81 -14.41
C GLU A 163 14.69 22.31 -14.96
N GLU A 164 14.47 22.22 -16.27
CA GLU A 164 13.20 22.59 -16.91
C GLU A 164 12.02 21.75 -16.38
N VAL A 165 12.23 20.44 -16.19
CA VAL A 165 11.20 19.55 -15.62
C VAL A 165 10.90 19.90 -14.18
N ASN A 166 11.92 20.14 -13.38
CA ASN A 166 11.74 20.54 -11.99
C ASN A 166 11.00 21.86 -11.89
N ALA A 167 11.32 22.84 -12.75
CA ALA A 167 10.61 24.10 -12.80
C ALA A 167 9.11 23.90 -13.14
N LYS A 168 8.75 22.96 -14.03
CA LYS A 168 7.34 22.64 -14.33
C LYS A 168 6.60 22.04 -13.14
N PHE A 169 7.20 21.06 -12.48
CA PHE A 169 6.63 20.44 -11.27
C PHE A 169 6.56 21.42 -10.10
N GLU A 170 7.58 22.24 -9.90
CA GLU A 170 7.62 23.30 -8.90
C GLU A 170 6.50 24.33 -9.11
N ASN A 171 6.33 24.82 -10.34
CA ASN A 171 5.27 25.79 -10.65
C ASN A 171 3.88 25.18 -10.40
N ALA A 172 3.65 23.93 -10.78
CA ALA A 172 2.37 23.27 -10.48
C ALA A 172 2.17 22.98 -9.00
N LEU A 173 3.23 22.60 -8.27
CA LEU A 173 3.17 22.45 -6.82
C LEU A 173 2.70 23.76 -6.16
N LEU A 174 3.27 24.90 -6.57
CA LEU A 174 2.88 26.24 -6.13
C LEU A 174 1.42 26.58 -6.46
N GLU A 175 1.02 26.38 -7.71
CA GLU A 175 -0.36 26.69 -8.17
C GLU A 175 -1.39 25.81 -7.47
N ILE A 176 -1.12 24.51 -7.30
CA ILE A 176 -2.01 23.57 -6.59
C ILE A 176 -2.05 23.92 -5.10
N ALA A 177 -0.91 24.10 -4.45
CA ALA A 177 -0.85 24.36 -3.01
C ALA A 177 -1.55 25.68 -2.62
N SER A 178 -1.53 26.68 -3.51
CA SER A 178 -2.21 27.97 -3.29
C SER A 178 -3.70 27.98 -3.62
N SER A 179 -4.19 27.04 -4.43
CA SER A 179 -5.61 26.95 -4.83
C SER A 179 -6.39 25.86 -4.12
N LEU A 180 -5.71 24.80 -3.64
CA LEU A 180 -6.33 23.70 -2.93
C LEU A 180 -6.59 24.08 -1.48
N GLN A 181 -7.83 24.46 -1.17
CA GLN A 181 -8.21 24.79 0.20
C GLN A 181 -8.55 23.52 0.98
N LEU A 182 -7.78 23.25 2.03
CA LEU A 182 -8.06 22.22 3.01
C LEU A 182 -8.98 22.87 4.04
N SER A 183 -10.28 22.59 3.98
CA SER A 183 -11.32 23.21 4.82
C SER A 183 -11.27 22.78 6.31
N ARG A 184 -10.07 22.55 6.85
CA ARG A 184 -9.83 21.95 8.17
C ARG A 184 -10.58 20.65 8.39
N ASN A 185 -10.84 19.94 7.30
CA ASN A 185 -11.57 18.68 7.30
C ASN A 185 -10.58 17.54 7.15
N ILE A 186 -10.54 16.66 8.15
CA ILE A 186 -9.63 15.53 8.24
C ILE A 186 -9.78 14.60 7.02
N LEU A 187 -11.00 14.31 6.58
CA LEU A 187 -11.24 13.45 5.42
C LEU A 187 -10.69 14.09 4.14
N VAL A 188 -10.88 15.39 3.97
CA VAL A 188 -10.33 16.14 2.83
C VAL A 188 -8.81 16.14 2.88
N ALA A 189 -8.20 16.32 4.05
CA ALA A 189 -6.76 16.27 4.23
C ALA A 189 -6.18 14.88 3.88
N LEU A 190 -6.82 13.80 4.31
CA LEU A 190 -6.41 12.43 4.00
C LEU A 190 -6.54 12.10 2.50
N ILE A 191 -7.65 12.51 1.87
CA ILE A 191 -7.82 12.35 0.42
C ILE A 191 -6.75 13.16 -0.33
N THR A 192 -6.52 14.41 0.06
CA THR A 192 -5.49 15.26 -0.51
C THR A 192 -4.09 14.67 -0.34
N LEU A 193 -3.78 14.07 0.81
CA LEU A 193 -2.52 13.38 1.07
C LEU A 193 -2.31 12.20 0.10
N GLN A 194 -3.36 11.41 -0.17
CA GLN A 194 -3.29 10.34 -1.19
C GLN A 194 -3.10 10.90 -2.60
N SER A 195 -3.75 12.01 -2.93
CA SER A 195 -3.58 12.70 -4.22
C SER A 195 -2.15 13.23 -4.38
N TRP A 196 -1.58 13.85 -3.34
CA TRP A 196 -0.18 14.29 -3.30
C TRP A 196 0.79 13.13 -3.49
N LYS A 197 0.49 11.94 -2.97
CA LYS A 197 1.32 10.74 -3.16
C LYS A 197 1.46 10.38 -4.63
N SER A 198 0.35 10.42 -5.37
CA SER A 198 0.36 10.15 -6.82
C SER A 198 1.16 11.20 -7.59
N PHE A 199 1.01 12.49 -7.24
CA PHE A 199 1.82 13.57 -7.81
C PHE A 199 3.32 13.38 -7.56
N MET A 200 3.72 13.10 -6.31
CA MET A 200 5.12 12.88 -5.92
C MET A 200 5.71 11.65 -6.60
N GLN A 201 4.95 10.57 -6.76
CA GLN A 201 5.38 9.38 -7.50
C GLN A 201 5.66 9.68 -8.97
N ARG A 202 4.82 10.49 -9.62
CA ARG A 202 5.06 10.91 -11.01
C ARG A 202 6.32 11.77 -11.14
N TRP A 203 6.51 12.73 -10.23
CA TRP A 203 7.72 13.54 -10.22
C TRP A 203 8.98 12.68 -10.01
N MET A 204 8.96 11.78 -9.01
CA MET A 204 10.04 10.83 -8.77
C MET A 204 10.33 9.94 -9.98
N LYS A 205 9.30 9.42 -10.65
CA LYS A 205 9.45 8.58 -11.84
C LYS A 205 10.16 9.31 -12.97
N VAL A 206 9.76 10.55 -13.27
CA VAL A 206 10.39 11.36 -14.33
C VAL A 206 11.84 11.71 -13.96
N GLN A 207 12.10 12.07 -12.70
CA GLN A 207 13.44 12.33 -12.17
C GLN A 207 14.37 11.13 -12.31
N LEU A 208 13.91 9.94 -11.93
CA LEU A 208 14.67 8.70 -12.05
C LEU A 208 15.01 8.40 -13.52
N MET A 209 14.04 8.50 -14.43
CA MET A 209 14.26 8.26 -15.86
C MET A 209 15.32 9.21 -16.47
N LEU A 210 15.34 10.49 -16.06
CA LEU A 210 16.32 11.46 -16.54
C LEU A 210 17.72 11.26 -15.92
N LEU A 211 17.78 10.81 -14.67
CA LEU A 211 19.03 10.44 -14.01
C LEU A 211 19.61 9.12 -14.58
N ASP A 212 18.75 8.18 -14.95
CA ASP A 212 19.11 6.91 -15.60
C ASP A 212 19.81 7.15 -16.95
N ALA A 213 19.38 8.16 -17.71
CA ALA A 213 20.01 8.53 -18.97
C ALA A 213 21.41 9.18 -18.81
N LYS A 214 21.78 9.66 -17.62
CA LYS A 214 22.97 10.48 -17.38
C LYS A 214 24.06 9.84 -16.51
N ALA A 215 23.82 8.70 -15.83
CA ALA A 215 24.74 8.21 -14.79
C ALA A 215 24.93 6.68 -14.71
N HIS A 216 26.14 6.24 -14.33
CA HIS A 216 26.53 4.85 -14.02
C HIS A 216 26.40 4.48 -12.53
N SER A 217 25.60 5.21 -11.73
CA SER A 217 25.47 4.95 -10.29
C SER A 217 24.42 3.88 -9.95
N THR A 218 24.50 3.33 -8.74
CA THR A 218 23.58 2.29 -8.26
C THR A 218 22.14 2.83 -8.17
N VAL A 219 21.14 1.96 -8.30
CA VAL A 219 19.69 2.32 -8.24
C VAL A 219 19.35 3.07 -6.95
N LEU A 220 19.96 2.67 -5.82
CA LEU A 220 19.72 3.26 -4.52
C LEU A 220 20.23 4.70 -4.42
N ASP A 221 21.44 4.95 -4.91
CA ASP A 221 22.06 6.27 -4.92
C ASP A 221 21.24 7.27 -5.76
N ARG A 222 20.74 6.82 -6.91
CA ARG A 222 19.85 7.62 -7.78
C ARG A 222 18.54 7.98 -7.13
N THR A 223 17.91 7.01 -6.45
CA THR A 223 16.64 7.24 -5.75
C THR A 223 16.81 8.23 -4.60
N SER A 224 17.90 8.09 -3.84
CA SER A 224 18.24 9.03 -2.76
C SER A 224 18.50 10.45 -3.29
N LYS A 225 19.27 10.58 -4.37
CA LYS A 225 19.57 11.87 -5.01
C LYS A 225 18.31 12.55 -5.55
N ALA A 226 17.46 11.82 -6.27
CA ALA A 226 16.18 12.33 -6.78
C ALA A 226 15.28 12.82 -5.64
N ALA A 227 15.11 11.99 -4.62
CA ALA A 227 14.28 12.31 -3.46
C ALA A 227 14.78 13.53 -2.69
N ASN A 228 16.10 13.63 -2.48
CA ASN A 228 16.70 14.78 -1.79
C ASN A 228 16.56 16.07 -2.60
N ASN A 229 16.67 16.01 -3.93
CA ASN A 229 16.46 17.17 -4.80
C ASN A 229 15.01 17.67 -4.71
N ILE A 230 14.02 16.78 -4.80
CA ILE A 230 12.61 17.16 -4.64
C ILE A 230 12.36 17.74 -3.25
N LEU A 231 12.84 17.09 -2.18
CA LEU A 231 12.67 17.58 -0.82
C LEU A 231 13.27 18.99 -0.63
N LYS A 232 14.45 19.27 -1.20
CA LYS A 232 15.05 20.61 -1.15
C LYS A 232 14.20 21.67 -1.84
N ILE A 233 13.65 21.35 -3.02
CA ILE A 233 12.77 22.27 -3.76
C ILE A 233 11.51 22.56 -2.94
N VAL A 234 10.82 21.50 -2.47
CA VAL A 234 9.59 21.64 -1.69
C VAL A 234 9.83 22.45 -0.42
N ARG A 235 10.94 22.21 0.29
CA ARG A 235 11.32 22.98 1.48
C ARG A 235 11.53 24.45 1.20
N ARG A 236 12.35 24.78 0.20
CA ARG A 236 12.62 26.17 -0.21
C ARG A 236 11.31 26.92 -0.47
N ILE A 237 10.41 26.30 -1.23
CA ILE A 237 9.11 26.91 -1.56
C ILE A 237 8.23 27.05 -0.32
N SER A 238 8.27 26.07 0.58
CA SER A 238 7.45 26.08 1.79
C SER A 238 7.86 27.14 2.81
N ASP A 239 9.14 27.55 2.83
CA ASP A 239 9.62 28.63 3.70
C ASP A 239 9.08 30.00 3.26
N GLU A 240 8.88 30.19 1.95
CA GLU A 240 8.40 31.43 1.33
C GLU A 240 6.87 31.50 1.20
N CYS A 241 6.14 30.45 1.60
CA CYS A 241 4.72 30.35 1.33
C CYS A 241 3.81 31.06 2.36
N ILE A 242 2.61 31.44 1.91
CA ILE A 242 1.54 31.94 2.77
C ILE A 242 1.02 30.81 3.70
N PRO A 243 0.54 31.13 4.91
CA PRO A 243 0.09 30.12 5.88
C PRO A 243 -0.96 29.13 5.36
N SER A 244 -1.87 29.56 4.47
CA SER A 244 -2.90 28.70 3.89
C SER A 244 -2.33 27.64 2.94
N SER A 245 -1.22 27.92 2.26
CA SER A 245 -0.58 26.97 1.36
C SER A 245 0.34 26.00 2.11
N ALA A 246 0.76 26.37 3.32
CA ALA A 246 1.67 25.57 4.15
C ALA A 246 1.10 24.18 4.43
N GLU A 247 -0.22 24.07 4.60
CA GLU A 247 -0.94 22.81 4.81
C GLU A 247 -0.65 21.80 3.70
N ASN A 248 -0.76 22.25 2.44
CA ASN A 248 -0.48 21.41 1.28
C ASN A 248 1.00 21.01 1.17
N PHE A 249 1.93 21.90 1.53
CA PHE A 249 3.36 21.57 1.50
C PHE A 249 3.75 20.51 2.52
N ALA A 250 3.20 20.59 3.74
CA ALA A 250 3.42 19.54 4.74
C ALA A 250 2.90 18.19 4.24
N LEU A 251 1.65 18.14 3.74
CA LEU A 251 1.06 16.91 3.18
C LEU A 251 1.88 16.39 2.00
N ALA A 252 2.37 17.27 1.13
CA ALA A 252 3.23 16.92 0.00
C ALA A 252 4.55 16.27 0.45
N ILE A 253 5.17 16.77 1.54
CA ILE A 253 6.38 16.18 2.13
C ILE A 253 6.08 14.80 2.75
N GLY A 254 4.97 14.67 3.49
CA GLY A 254 4.53 13.38 4.04
C GLY A 254 4.25 12.35 2.94
N ALA A 255 3.56 12.78 1.88
CA ALA A 255 3.27 11.97 0.70
C ALA A 255 4.54 11.52 -0.05
N LEU A 256 5.54 12.41 -0.20
CA LEU A 256 6.85 12.05 -0.75
C LEU A 256 7.48 10.94 0.07
N CYS A 257 7.50 11.04 1.40
CA CYS A 257 8.08 10.01 2.26
C CYS A 257 7.37 8.66 2.16
N SER A 258 6.04 8.66 1.97
CA SER A 258 5.26 7.43 1.71
C SER A 258 5.47 6.85 0.31
N ALA A 259 5.87 7.67 -0.66
CA ALA A 259 6.20 7.21 -2.01
C ALA A 259 7.61 6.59 -2.11
N LEU A 260 8.49 6.84 -1.14
CA LEU A 260 9.89 6.42 -1.16
C LEU A 260 10.11 5.02 -0.55
N PRO A 261 11.00 4.20 -1.14
CA PRO A 261 11.36 2.91 -0.57
C PRO A 261 12.04 3.07 0.80
N GLN A 262 11.98 2.02 1.62
CA GLN A 262 12.53 2.02 2.98
C GLN A 262 14.02 2.31 3.07
N SER A 263 14.75 1.99 2.01
CA SER A 263 16.20 2.19 1.92
C SER A 263 16.63 3.66 1.91
N VAL A 264 15.75 4.60 1.55
CA VAL A 264 16.02 6.06 1.49
C VAL A 264 15.71 6.74 2.83
N HIS A 265 16.22 6.14 3.91
CA HIS A 265 15.94 6.53 5.29
C HIS A 265 16.47 7.93 5.65
N THR A 266 17.59 8.36 5.06
CA THR A 266 18.20 9.68 5.33
C THR A 266 17.30 10.84 4.87
N VAL A 267 16.64 10.71 3.71
CA VAL A 267 15.70 11.73 3.20
C VAL A 267 14.45 11.78 4.07
N LYS A 268 13.94 10.61 4.50
CA LYS A 268 12.79 10.51 5.41
C LYS A 268 13.09 11.13 6.79
N SER A 269 14.26 10.84 7.37
CA SER A 269 14.72 11.45 8.61
C SER A 269 14.88 12.96 8.48
N SER A 270 15.45 13.44 7.36
CA SER A 270 15.52 14.87 7.08
C SER A 270 14.12 15.48 7.07
N ALA A 271 13.21 14.97 6.23
CA ALA A 271 11.83 15.44 6.13
C ALA A 271 11.13 15.47 7.51
N SER A 272 11.32 14.42 8.31
CA SER A 272 10.82 14.31 9.67
C SER A 272 11.26 15.48 10.56
N LYS A 273 12.55 15.84 10.55
CA LYS A 273 13.06 16.96 11.37
C LYS A 273 12.44 18.29 10.99
N PHE A 274 12.27 18.55 9.69
CA PHE A 274 11.63 19.77 9.22
C PHE A 274 10.15 19.85 9.63
N LEU A 275 9.43 18.73 9.56
CA LEU A 275 8.03 18.69 10.01
C LEU A 275 7.94 18.84 11.54
N LEU A 276 8.91 18.32 12.30
CA LEU A 276 9.00 18.57 13.75
C LEU A 276 9.16 20.06 14.05
N ASP A 277 10.04 20.76 13.32
CA ASP A 277 10.21 22.20 13.48
C ASP A 277 8.90 22.97 13.22
N TRP A 278 8.07 22.50 12.28
CA TRP A 278 6.74 23.08 12.02
C TRP A 278 5.70 22.70 13.07
N LEU A 279 5.76 21.48 13.62
CA LEU A 279 4.85 21.00 14.65
C LEU A 279 4.93 21.86 15.93
N PHE A 280 6.14 22.31 16.28
CA PHE A 280 6.39 23.16 17.44
C PHE A 280 6.10 24.66 17.21
N GLN A 281 5.66 25.06 16.01
CA GLN A 281 5.20 26.43 15.74
C GLN A 281 3.72 26.59 16.12
N TYR A 282 3.46 26.71 17.43
CA TYR A 282 2.10 26.81 17.99
C TYR A 282 1.33 28.05 17.51
N GLU A 283 2.01 29.07 16.98
CA GLU A 283 1.39 30.28 16.42
C GLU A 283 0.67 30.01 15.10
N ASN A 284 1.10 29.00 14.34
CA ASN A 284 0.61 28.71 13.01
C ASN A 284 -0.17 27.39 12.98
N GLU A 285 -1.46 27.47 13.29
CA GLU A 285 -2.38 26.32 13.29
C GLU A 285 -2.25 25.48 12.00
N CYS A 286 -2.28 26.13 10.84
CA CYS A 286 -2.15 25.51 9.51
C CYS A 286 -0.89 24.65 9.37
N ARG A 287 0.25 25.13 9.86
CA ARG A 287 1.52 24.38 9.85
C ARG A 287 1.48 23.23 10.85
N GLN A 288 0.95 23.48 12.04
CA GLN A 288 0.94 22.51 13.13
C GLN A 288 0.10 21.27 12.81
N TRP A 289 -1.16 21.43 12.40
CA TRP A 289 -2.03 20.26 12.16
C TRP A 289 -1.57 19.45 10.94
N SER A 290 -1.13 20.13 9.88
CA SER A 290 -0.67 19.46 8.66
C SER A 290 0.69 18.77 8.85
N ALA A 291 1.57 19.34 9.67
CA ALA A 291 2.81 18.70 10.10
C ALA A 291 2.53 17.47 10.97
N ALA A 292 1.54 17.51 11.87
CA ALA A 292 1.13 16.36 12.67
C ALA A 292 0.72 15.16 11.78
N ILE A 293 -0.19 15.38 10.82
CA ILE A 293 -0.60 14.35 9.84
C ILE A 293 0.59 13.76 9.09
N SER A 294 1.44 14.65 8.60
CA SER A 294 2.58 14.25 7.79
C SER A 294 3.62 13.49 8.61
N LEU A 295 3.82 13.85 9.88
CA LEU A 295 4.71 13.15 10.82
C LEU A 295 4.19 11.78 11.20
N GLY A 296 2.88 11.62 11.41
CA GLY A 296 2.25 10.31 11.61
C GLY A 296 2.60 9.35 10.46
N LEU A 297 2.37 9.82 9.23
CA LEU A 297 2.70 9.06 8.03
C LEU A 297 4.21 8.79 7.89
N VAL A 298 5.07 9.81 8.09
CA VAL A 298 6.53 9.65 7.98
C VAL A 298 7.05 8.65 9.01
N SER A 299 6.51 8.65 10.23
CA SER A 299 6.94 7.76 11.32
C SER A 299 6.74 6.29 10.97
N SER A 300 5.60 5.94 10.35
CA SER A 300 5.36 4.59 9.80
C SER A 300 6.30 4.22 8.64
N CYS A 301 6.81 5.23 7.93
CA CYS A 301 7.70 5.06 6.79
C CYS A 301 9.19 5.06 7.15
N LEU A 302 9.58 5.32 8.40
CA LEU A 302 10.98 5.32 8.84
C LEU A 302 11.52 3.89 9.00
N HIS A 303 12.82 3.72 8.72
CA HIS A 303 13.47 2.42 8.83
C HIS A 303 13.51 1.94 10.29
N VAL A 304 13.64 0.63 10.50
CA VAL A 304 13.72 0.04 11.86
C VAL A 304 14.90 0.60 12.64
N THR A 305 16.00 0.96 11.97
CA THR A 305 17.20 1.53 12.63
C THR A 305 17.05 2.99 13.06
N ASP A 306 16.03 3.71 12.60
CA ASP A 306 15.83 5.13 12.94
C ASP A 306 15.03 5.30 14.25
N CYS A 307 15.28 4.44 15.24
CA CYS A 307 14.55 4.42 16.51
C CYS A 307 14.55 5.79 17.21
N LYS A 308 15.66 6.52 17.15
CA LYS A 308 15.77 7.86 17.74
C LYS A 308 14.78 8.84 17.11
N GLN A 309 14.70 8.89 15.78
CA GLN A 309 13.79 9.81 15.09
C GLN A 309 12.33 9.40 15.31
N LYS A 310 12.04 8.08 15.30
CA LYS A 310 10.71 7.56 15.62
C LYS A 310 10.26 7.97 17.02
N TYR A 311 11.15 7.80 18.01
CA TYR A 311 10.88 8.19 19.39
C TYR A 311 10.66 9.71 19.52
N GLU A 312 11.50 10.52 18.89
CA GLU A 312 11.34 11.98 18.87
C GLU A 312 10.00 12.40 18.26
N ASN A 313 9.58 11.77 17.16
CA ASN A 313 8.28 12.03 16.53
C ASN A 313 7.11 11.68 17.46
N ILE A 314 7.13 10.48 18.05
CA ILE A 314 6.06 10.03 18.95
C ILE A 314 5.99 10.94 20.18
N LYS A 315 7.14 11.28 20.78
CA LYS A 315 7.19 12.18 21.93
C LYS A 315 6.62 13.55 21.57
N ALA A 316 7.01 14.13 20.44
CA ALA A 316 6.53 15.43 20.00
C ALA A 316 5.01 15.44 19.73
N LEU A 317 4.49 14.38 19.10
CA LEU A 317 3.06 14.21 18.88
C LEU A 317 2.31 14.13 20.23
N LEU A 318 2.77 13.32 21.17
CA LEU A 318 2.17 13.23 22.52
C LEU A 318 2.23 14.55 23.30
N GLU A 319 3.31 15.30 23.16
CA GLU A 319 3.46 16.63 23.76
C GLU A 319 2.42 17.60 23.19
N VAL A 320 2.28 17.67 21.87
CA VAL A 320 1.27 18.50 21.21
C VAL A 320 -0.15 18.06 21.58
N LEU A 321 -0.43 16.76 21.68
CA LEU A 321 -1.73 16.26 22.13
C LEU A 321 -2.09 16.77 23.54
N SER A 322 -1.09 16.79 24.43
CA SER A 322 -1.25 17.19 25.83
C SER A 322 -1.41 18.70 26.01
N ILE A 323 -0.71 19.49 25.20
CA ILE A 323 -0.63 20.96 25.35
C ILE A 323 -1.62 21.70 24.45
N SER A 324 -1.95 21.15 23.28
CA SER A 324 -2.78 21.84 22.29
C SER A 324 -4.16 22.15 22.86
N LYS A 325 -4.68 23.35 22.56
CA LYS A 325 -6.08 23.72 22.82
C LYS A 325 -6.98 23.46 21.62
N ASN A 326 -6.39 23.07 20.49
CA ASN A 326 -7.11 22.88 19.24
C ASN A 326 -7.58 21.44 19.11
N THR A 327 -8.90 21.25 19.09
CA THR A 327 -9.55 19.94 18.94
C THR A 327 -9.13 19.23 17.67
N LEU A 328 -8.95 19.93 16.54
CA LEU A 328 -8.52 19.33 15.28
C LEU A 328 -7.12 18.73 15.37
N VAL A 329 -6.20 19.46 16.00
CA VAL A 329 -4.82 18.96 16.21
C VAL A 329 -4.85 17.73 17.11
N LYS A 330 -5.69 17.71 18.16
CA LYS A 330 -5.82 16.54 19.04
C LYS A 330 -6.37 15.32 18.31
N GLU A 331 -7.49 15.47 17.61
CA GLU A 331 -8.13 14.37 16.87
C GLU A 331 -7.19 13.79 15.80
N LEU A 332 -6.43 14.65 15.10
CA LEU A 332 -5.47 14.22 14.09
C LEU A 332 -4.26 13.50 14.70
N VAL A 333 -3.69 14.06 15.76
CA VAL A 333 -2.58 13.44 16.47
C VAL A 333 -3.00 12.09 17.08
N GLU A 334 -4.22 11.97 17.60
CA GLU A 334 -4.78 10.70 18.09
C GLU A 334 -4.87 9.65 16.99
N LEU A 335 -5.39 10.02 15.80
CA LEU A 335 -5.49 9.13 14.64
C LEU A 335 -4.11 8.62 14.20
N ASP A 336 -3.12 9.51 14.16
CA ASP A 336 -1.76 9.19 13.73
C ASP A 336 -0.96 8.40 14.77
N CYS A 337 -1.17 8.67 16.06
CA CYS A 337 -0.64 7.85 17.15
C CYS A 337 -1.19 6.41 17.06
N PHE A 338 -2.44 6.22 16.65
CA PHE A 338 -3.03 4.89 16.45
C PHE A 338 -2.37 4.13 15.29
N SER A 339 -2.03 4.81 14.20
CA SER A 339 -1.23 4.24 13.10
C SER A 339 0.19 3.86 13.53
N CYS A 340 0.76 4.60 14.50
CA CYS A 340 2.04 4.29 15.13
C CYS A 340 1.96 3.18 16.20
N GLN A 341 0.78 2.65 16.52
CA GLN A 341 0.62 1.63 17.56
C GLN A 341 1.25 0.29 17.14
N ASP A 342 1.25 -0.04 15.84
CA ASP A 342 1.97 -1.21 15.29
C ASP A 342 3.50 -1.05 15.35
N LEU A 343 4.01 0.19 15.53
CA LEU A 343 5.43 0.45 15.77
C LEU A 343 5.79 0.27 17.25
N LEU A 344 4.93 0.68 18.18
CA LEU A 344 5.18 0.52 19.62
C LEU A 344 5.27 -0.97 20.01
N THR A 345 4.39 -1.81 19.44
CA THR A 345 4.40 -3.26 19.68
C THR A 345 5.63 -3.98 19.09
N ARG A 346 6.24 -3.44 18.02
CA ARG A 346 7.46 -4.01 17.39
C ARG A 346 8.76 -3.50 17.99
N VAL A 347 8.82 -2.25 18.44
CA VAL A 347 10.02 -1.67 19.07
C VAL A 347 10.36 -2.42 20.36
N ASP A 348 9.36 -2.85 21.13
CA ASP A 348 9.59 -3.68 22.34
C ASP A 348 10.22 -5.04 22.01
N SER A 349 10.03 -5.57 20.78
CA SER A 349 10.54 -6.88 20.36
C SER A 349 11.94 -6.83 19.72
N GLU A 350 12.31 -5.74 19.05
CA GLU A 350 13.56 -5.69 18.24
C GLU A 350 14.67 -4.80 18.84
N CYS A 351 14.34 -3.82 19.70
CA CYS A 351 15.35 -2.96 20.32
C CYS A 351 16.04 -3.57 21.56
N ASN A 352 15.61 -4.75 21.99
CA ASN A 352 15.98 -5.30 23.31
C ASN A 352 17.00 -6.47 23.31
N PRO A 353 18.15 -6.40 22.61
CA PRO A 353 19.31 -7.22 23.01
C PRO A 353 20.58 -6.43 23.39
N GLN A 354 20.59 -5.09 23.30
CA GLN A 354 21.82 -4.31 23.56
C GLN A 354 21.78 -3.40 24.79
N LEU A 355 20.61 -2.95 25.27
CA LEU A 355 20.57 -2.13 26.50
C LEU A 355 20.83 -2.93 27.80
N GLU A 356 20.58 -4.24 27.82
CA GLU A 356 20.85 -5.06 29.01
C GLU A 356 22.34 -5.35 29.27
N LYS A 357 23.22 -5.12 28.29
CA LYS A 357 24.66 -5.42 28.45
C LYS A 357 25.46 -4.29 29.11
N GLU A 358 24.95 -3.06 29.13
CA GLU A 358 25.61 -1.96 29.85
C GLU A 358 25.24 -1.91 31.34
N HIS A 359 24.05 -2.37 31.72
CA HIS A 359 23.66 -2.42 33.14
C HIS A 359 24.26 -3.61 33.93
N LYS A 360 24.80 -4.63 33.25
CA LYS A 360 25.49 -5.77 33.90
C LYS A 360 27.01 -5.62 34.02
N ARG A 361 27.58 -4.48 33.62
CA ARG A 361 29.01 -4.17 33.78
C ARG A 361 29.31 -3.12 34.86
N GLN A 362 28.30 -2.67 35.60
CA GLN A 362 28.45 -1.72 36.72
C GLN A 362 27.79 -2.21 38.03
N LYS A 363 27.77 -3.53 38.25
CA LYS A 363 27.56 -4.07 39.60
C LYS A 363 28.70 -5.00 39.98
#